data_AF-A0A511YQH4-F1
#
_entry.id   AF-A0A511YQH4-F1
#
_cell.length_a   1.000
_cell.length_b   1.000
_cell.length_c   1.000
_cell.angle_alpha   90.00
_cell.angle_beta   90.00
_cell.angle_gamma   90.00
#
_symmetry.space_group_name_H-M   'P 1'
#
loop_
_entity.id
_entity.type
_entity.pdbx_description
1 polymer ?
#
loop_
_entity_poly.entity_id
_entity_poly.type
_entity_poly.pdbx_seq_one_letter_code
_entity_poly.pdbx_strand_id
1 'polypeptide(L)'
;MKKVFIIFALAFTHFFNMYGQDKVDRLFDKYQEVEGVTTIKIAKPMFGMLSSLDLGDAELDQIKPLLSKINGLKVFIAEKPQEGNSAKMQQLAQINKDIKSFLSSLNYSEIMSMNSNGAKIKFLSAEEKDGVLDDLLLSIDNGGEENILIKLDGKLSMNDINKIINSTETKINPVTNSRNSTISENNSSYLNGENRNVGAFSGIQVSTGVNLVFKQEDPTSVKVIADADKLQYIITKVENGVLKVYVDNKGEKNLKFKNISVNVSSPRMNNIKASSGALFTALNPVRENNLSIDASSGAMVKGTFEVANNARLEASSGTSIKVEVNARNMTFKGSSGSDTSIMGEAETATFDISSGALCKGENFRAGRVEAESTSGASLSVNASDTLRAKASSGGMIRYRGNPEITSDISKISGGTLKQIN
;
A
#
# COMPACT_ATOMS: atom_id res chain seq x y z
N MET A 1 16.59 -13.20 64.65
CA MET A 1 17.23 -13.01 63.33
C MET A 1 17.66 -14.32 62.62
N LYS A 2 17.06 -15.49 62.91
CA LYS A 2 17.38 -16.75 62.19
C LYS A 2 16.31 -17.20 61.17
N LYS A 3 15.11 -16.61 61.19
CA LYS A 3 14.02 -16.95 60.25
C LYS A 3 14.02 -16.13 58.95
N VAL A 4 14.74 -15.00 58.91
CA VAL A 4 14.85 -14.16 57.70
C VAL A 4 15.90 -14.71 56.72
N PHE A 5 16.93 -15.41 57.21
CA PHE A 5 17.96 -16.02 56.36
C PHE A 5 17.45 -17.22 55.54
N ILE A 6 16.44 -17.95 56.03
CA ILE A 6 15.88 -19.12 55.32
C ILE A 6 15.01 -18.69 54.12
N ILE A 7 14.35 -17.53 54.23
CA ILE A 7 13.54 -16.98 53.12
C ILE A 7 14.46 -16.41 52.02
N PHE A 8 15.60 -15.82 52.39
CA PHE A 8 16.61 -15.36 51.43
C PHE A 8 17.36 -16.51 50.75
N ALA A 9 17.58 -17.63 51.45
CA ALA A 9 18.19 -18.82 50.85
C ALA A 9 17.25 -19.52 49.85
N LEU A 10 15.93 -19.55 50.10
CA LEU A 10 14.95 -20.12 49.16
C LEU A 10 14.77 -19.26 47.90
N ALA A 11 14.84 -17.92 48.01
CA ALA A 11 14.77 -17.03 46.85
C ALA A 11 15.98 -17.15 45.90
N PHE A 12 17.15 -17.54 46.41
CA PHE A 12 18.35 -17.75 45.58
C PHE A 12 18.43 -19.13 44.91
N THR A 13 17.61 -20.10 45.33
CA THR A 13 17.56 -21.41 44.68
C THR A 13 16.78 -21.42 43.36
N HIS A 14 16.00 -20.38 43.05
CA HIS A 14 15.36 -20.25 41.73
C HIS A 14 16.30 -19.73 40.62
N PHE A 15 17.52 -19.28 40.96
CA PHE A 15 18.50 -18.87 39.96
C PHE A 15 19.41 -20.00 39.45
N PHE A 16 19.28 -21.24 39.97
CA PHE A 16 20.14 -22.35 39.58
C PHE A 16 19.55 -23.32 38.54
N ASN A 17 18.37 -23.04 37.97
CA ASN A 17 17.84 -23.79 36.82
C ASN A 17 18.26 -23.17 35.46
N MET A 18 19.49 -22.64 35.34
CA MET A 18 20.04 -22.11 34.08
C MET A 18 20.97 -23.09 33.33
N TYR A 19 20.85 -24.40 33.58
CA TYR A 19 21.50 -25.43 32.77
C TYR A 19 20.51 -25.95 31.73
N GLY A 20 20.43 -25.27 30.58
CA GLY A 20 19.69 -25.77 29.41
C GLY A 20 19.06 -24.72 28.50
N GLN A 21 19.02 -23.44 28.88
CA GLN A 21 18.44 -22.41 28.00
C GLN A 21 19.35 -22.15 26.80
N ASP A 22 18.75 -22.20 25.60
CA ASP A 22 19.38 -21.78 24.35
C ASP A 22 19.98 -20.39 24.54
N LYS A 23 21.19 -20.19 24.01
CA LYS A 23 21.86 -18.89 24.03
C LYS A 23 20.92 -17.81 23.48
N VAL A 24 20.14 -18.11 22.43
CA VAL A 24 19.24 -17.14 21.78
C VAL A 24 18.20 -16.63 22.78
N ASP A 25 17.67 -17.52 23.61
CA ASP A 25 16.65 -17.18 24.60
C ASP A 25 17.16 -16.16 25.63
N ARG A 26 18.45 -16.25 25.99
CA ARG A 26 19.09 -15.28 26.90
C ARG A 26 19.15 -13.87 26.29
N LEU A 27 19.32 -13.76 24.98
CA LEU A 27 19.29 -12.47 24.27
C LEU A 27 17.91 -11.84 24.38
N PHE A 28 16.86 -12.63 24.11
CA PHE A 28 15.48 -12.19 24.24
C PHE A 28 15.18 -11.74 25.66
N ASP A 29 15.53 -12.55 26.67
CA ASP A 29 15.26 -12.24 28.07
C ASP A 29 16.00 -11.00 28.56
N LYS A 30 17.22 -10.76 28.05
CA LYS A 30 18.06 -9.61 28.42
C LYS A 30 17.49 -8.26 27.93
N TYR A 31 16.88 -8.23 26.75
CA TYR A 31 16.49 -6.98 26.08
C TYR A 31 14.98 -6.77 25.94
N GLN A 32 14.14 -7.71 26.42
CA GLN A 32 12.68 -7.62 26.28
C GLN A 32 12.02 -6.38 26.91
N GLU A 33 12.69 -5.72 27.87
CA GLU A 33 12.18 -4.53 28.56
C GLU A 33 12.93 -3.25 28.17
N VAL A 34 13.77 -3.30 27.13
CA VAL A 34 14.60 -2.17 26.72
C VAL A 34 13.87 -1.29 25.70
N GLU A 35 13.89 0.02 25.92
CA GLU A 35 13.30 0.99 25.00
C GLU A 35 13.95 0.89 23.60
N GLY A 36 13.12 0.87 22.55
CA GLY A 36 13.56 0.65 21.16
C GLY A 36 13.76 -0.82 20.79
N VAL A 37 13.34 -1.75 21.65
CA VAL A 37 13.30 -3.19 21.39
C VAL A 37 11.87 -3.69 21.53
N THR A 38 11.36 -4.39 20.53
CA THR A 38 10.08 -5.11 20.58
C THR A 38 10.35 -6.60 20.62
N THR A 39 9.75 -7.31 21.58
CA THR A 39 9.82 -8.77 21.66
C THR A 39 8.43 -9.39 21.68
N ILE A 40 8.23 -10.44 20.88
CA ILE A 40 7.00 -11.22 20.81
C ILE A 40 7.38 -12.66 21.11
N LYS A 41 6.69 -13.31 22.05
CA LYS A 41 6.89 -14.72 22.40
C LYS A 41 5.56 -15.46 22.27
N ILE A 42 5.52 -16.42 21.36
CA ILE A 42 4.38 -17.31 21.15
C ILE A 42 4.81 -18.72 21.54
N ALA A 43 4.10 -19.31 22.49
CA ALA A 43 4.42 -20.63 23.04
C ALA A 43 3.60 -21.76 22.38
N LYS A 44 4.08 -23.00 22.53
CA LYS A 44 3.47 -24.23 22.02
C LYS A 44 1.94 -24.34 22.19
N PRO A 45 1.33 -24.00 23.34
CA PRO A 45 -0.12 -24.11 23.48
C PRO A 45 -0.90 -23.28 22.47
N MET A 46 -0.37 -22.12 22.04
CA MET A 46 -0.99 -21.29 21.02
C MET A 46 -0.91 -21.95 19.64
N PHE A 47 0.22 -22.58 19.29
CA PHE A 47 0.36 -23.36 18.06
C PHE A 47 -0.54 -24.59 18.04
N GLY A 48 -0.65 -25.28 19.17
CA GLY A 48 -1.60 -26.37 19.35
C GLY A 48 -3.04 -25.91 19.11
N MET A 49 -3.43 -24.79 19.71
CA MET A 49 -4.73 -24.18 19.47
C MET A 49 -4.93 -23.85 17.99
N LEU A 50 -3.99 -23.15 17.35
CA LEU A 50 -4.04 -22.80 15.93
C LEU A 50 -4.13 -24.04 15.01
N SER A 51 -3.43 -25.12 15.34
CA SER A 51 -3.50 -26.38 14.59
C SER A 51 -4.85 -27.08 14.72
N SER A 52 -5.56 -26.86 15.84
CA SER A 52 -6.88 -27.44 16.12
C SER A 52 -8.05 -26.58 15.65
N LEU A 53 -7.80 -25.33 15.24
CA LEU A 53 -8.83 -24.45 14.70
C LEU A 53 -9.14 -24.85 13.27
N ASP A 54 -10.39 -25.25 13.04
CA ASP A 54 -10.90 -25.50 11.70
C ASP A 54 -11.51 -24.21 11.14
N LEU A 55 -10.72 -23.47 10.36
CA LEU A 55 -11.11 -22.17 9.81
C LEU A 55 -11.65 -22.25 8.38
N GLY A 56 -11.76 -23.47 7.80
CA GLY A 56 -12.26 -23.66 6.43
C GLY A 56 -11.37 -23.04 5.35
N ASP A 57 -10.11 -22.79 5.66
CA ASP A 57 -9.13 -22.12 4.80
C ASP A 57 -8.13 -23.14 4.23
N ALA A 58 -8.15 -23.30 2.90
CA ALA A 58 -7.30 -24.23 2.17
C ALA A 58 -5.79 -23.91 2.28
N GLU A 59 -5.43 -22.67 2.64
CA GLU A 59 -4.05 -22.24 2.88
C GLU A 59 -3.62 -22.64 4.30
N LEU A 60 -4.51 -22.47 5.28
CA LEU A 60 -4.25 -22.91 6.66
C LEU A 60 -4.10 -24.43 6.73
N ASP A 61 -4.90 -25.19 5.97
CA ASP A 61 -4.79 -26.65 5.90
C ASP A 61 -3.42 -27.12 5.38
N GLN A 62 -2.77 -26.35 4.51
CA GLN A 62 -1.43 -26.67 4.01
C GLN A 62 -0.34 -26.43 5.06
N ILE A 63 -0.53 -25.45 5.95
CA ILE A 63 0.42 -25.11 7.01
C ILE A 63 0.09 -25.74 8.37
N LYS A 64 -1.13 -26.27 8.59
CA LYS A 64 -1.51 -27.04 9.80
C LYS A 64 -0.50 -28.13 10.17
N PRO A 65 0.02 -28.94 9.22
CA PRO A 65 1.07 -29.91 9.51
C PRO A 65 2.36 -29.26 10.03
N LEU A 66 2.67 -28.04 9.61
CA LEU A 66 3.83 -27.26 10.08
C LEU A 66 3.59 -26.70 11.49
N LEU A 67 2.40 -26.16 11.75
CA LEU A 67 2.02 -25.61 13.06
C LEU A 67 2.16 -26.65 14.17
N SER A 68 1.84 -27.92 13.88
CA SER A 68 2.01 -29.02 14.84
C SER A 68 3.48 -29.32 15.21
N LYS A 69 4.43 -28.94 14.35
CA LYS A 69 5.88 -29.15 14.53
C LYS A 69 6.58 -27.97 15.21
N ILE A 70 5.88 -26.84 15.36
CA ILE A 70 6.38 -25.62 15.99
C ILE A 70 6.08 -25.68 17.49
N ASN A 71 7.14 -25.62 18.30
CA ASN A 71 7.06 -25.53 19.75
C ASN A 71 7.03 -24.06 20.23
N GLY A 72 7.45 -23.11 19.40
CA GLY A 72 7.48 -21.71 19.78
C GLY A 72 7.91 -20.80 18.64
N LEU A 73 7.53 -19.53 18.72
CA LEU A 73 7.98 -18.46 17.85
C LEU A 73 8.39 -17.28 18.72
N LYS A 74 9.60 -16.79 18.52
CA LYS A 74 10.10 -15.60 19.19
C LYS A 74 10.53 -14.59 18.14
N VAL A 75 9.98 -13.38 18.21
CA VAL A 75 10.33 -12.27 17.31
C VAL A 75 10.99 -11.18 18.14
N PHE A 76 12.11 -10.69 17.65
CA PHE A 76 12.91 -9.65 18.25
C PHE A 76 13.17 -8.57 17.20
N ILE A 77 12.77 -7.34 17.48
CA ILE A 77 12.95 -6.20 16.58
C ILE A 77 13.71 -5.13 17.37
N ALA A 78 14.86 -4.71 16.88
CA ALA A 78 15.63 -3.63 17.46
C ALA A 78 15.81 -2.47 16.47
N GLU A 79 15.48 -1.27 16.93
CA GLU A 79 15.73 -0.03 16.20
C GLU A 79 17.23 0.19 16.00
N LYS A 80 17.61 0.74 14.84
CA LYS A 80 18.96 1.24 14.63
C LYS A 80 19.10 2.67 15.15
N PRO A 81 20.30 3.10 15.57
CA PRO A 81 20.50 4.45 16.06
C PRO A 81 20.21 5.47 14.96
N GLN A 82 19.22 6.33 15.18
CA GLN A 82 18.91 7.50 14.36
C GLN A 82 19.55 8.76 14.99
N GLU A 83 19.82 9.81 14.21
CA GLU A 83 20.42 11.05 14.73
C GLU A 83 19.55 11.66 15.85
N GLY A 84 20.11 11.78 17.06
CA GLY A 84 19.38 12.18 18.26
C GLY A 84 20.15 11.95 19.58
N ASN A 85 19.43 12.00 20.71
CA ASN A 85 19.95 12.03 22.08
C ASN A 85 21.05 10.96 22.35
N SER A 86 22.20 11.38 22.89
CA SER A 86 23.45 10.60 22.89
C SER A 86 23.39 9.30 23.70
N ALA A 87 22.61 9.25 24.78
CA ALA A 87 22.49 8.06 25.63
C ALA A 87 21.69 6.92 24.97
N LYS A 88 20.55 7.25 24.34
CA LYS A 88 19.72 6.28 23.60
C LYS A 88 20.46 5.74 22.37
N MET A 89 21.20 6.62 21.68
CA MET A 89 22.06 6.23 20.56
C MET A 89 23.12 5.21 20.97
N GLN A 90 23.82 5.43 22.11
CA GLN A 90 24.82 4.49 22.62
C GLN A 90 24.21 3.15 23.03
N GLN A 91 23.04 3.18 23.66
CA GLN A 91 22.32 1.98 24.08
C GLN A 91 21.89 1.13 22.87
N LEU A 92 21.28 1.74 21.85
CA LEU A 92 20.87 1.06 20.62
C LEU A 92 22.08 0.55 19.81
N ALA A 93 23.17 1.32 19.76
CA ALA A 93 24.40 0.88 19.10
C ALA A 93 24.99 -0.36 19.80
N GLN A 94 24.98 -0.38 21.14
CA GLN A 94 25.45 -1.52 21.92
C GLN A 94 24.55 -2.74 21.73
N ILE A 95 23.22 -2.58 21.73
CA ILE A 95 22.27 -3.67 21.48
C ILE A 95 22.51 -4.28 20.11
N ASN A 96 22.63 -3.47 19.07
CA ASN A 96 22.88 -3.94 17.71
C ASN A 96 24.24 -4.65 17.58
N LYS A 97 25.27 -4.17 18.28
CA LYS A 97 26.57 -4.84 18.35
C LYS A 97 26.49 -6.18 19.08
N ASP A 98 25.77 -6.21 20.20
CA ASP A 98 25.56 -7.42 21.01
C ASP A 98 24.80 -8.48 20.22
N ILE A 99 23.76 -8.12 19.47
CA ILE A 99 23.02 -9.03 18.57
C ILE A 99 23.95 -9.62 17.52
N LYS A 100 24.75 -8.79 16.85
CA LYS A 100 25.67 -9.26 15.79
C LYS A 100 26.74 -10.20 16.36
N SER A 101 27.31 -9.85 17.50
CA SER A 101 28.29 -10.69 18.22
C SER A 101 27.66 -12.01 18.66
N PHE A 102 26.44 -11.93 19.19
CA PHE A 102 25.67 -13.05 19.66
C PHE A 102 25.37 -14.03 18.53
N LEU A 103 24.83 -13.56 17.40
CA LEU A 103 24.58 -14.36 16.19
C LEU A 103 25.86 -15.03 15.66
N SER A 104 26.99 -14.34 15.72
CA SER A 104 28.30 -14.88 15.29
C SER A 104 28.87 -15.94 16.25
N SER A 105 28.39 -15.96 17.50
CA SER A 105 28.81 -16.91 18.56
C SER A 105 27.92 -18.14 18.68
N LEU A 106 26.84 -18.18 17.90
CA LEU A 106 25.96 -19.33 17.77
C LEU A 106 26.65 -20.38 16.89
N ASN A 107 26.53 -21.66 17.26
CA ASN A 107 26.96 -22.77 16.41
C ASN A 107 25.90 -23.06 15.34
N TYR A 108 25.41 -22.03 14.65
CA TYR A 108 24.38 -22.18 13.63
C TYR A 108 25.02 -22.19 12.24
N SER A 109 24.55 -23.07 11.37
CA SER A 109 24.95 -23.12 9.96
C SER A 109 24.07 -22.18 9.15
N GLU A 110 24.68 -21.38 8.26
CA GLU A 110 23.94 -20.56 7.28
C GLU A 110 23.44 -21.45 6.16
N ILE A 111 22.12 -21.60 6.07
CA ILE A 111 21.45 -22.44 5.08
C ILE A 111 21.22 -21.64 3.79
N MET A 112 20.82 -20.38 3.95
CA MET A 112 20.49 -19.50 2.84
C MET A 112 20.74 -18.05 3.26
N SER A 113 21.24 -17.25 2.34
CA SER A 113 21.21 -15.81 2.45
C SER A 113 20.70 -15.16 1.17
N MET A 114 20.01 -14.04 1.34
CA MET A 114 19.43 -13.26 0.26
C MET A 114 19.65 -11.79 0.54
N ASN A 115 19.86 -11.01 -0.51
CA ASN A 115 19.87 -9.56 -0.44
C ASN A 115 18.77 -9.03 -1.37
N SER A 116 17.81 -8.30 -0.80
CA SER A 116 16.69 -7.73 -1.55
C SER A 116 16.45 -6.30 -1.08
N ASN A 117 16.50 -5.33 -2.00
CA ASN A 117 16.24 -3.91 -1.72
C ASN A 117 17.05 -3.33 -0.54
N GLY A 118 18.29 -3.77 -0.36
CA GLY A 118 19.18 -3.33 0.74
C GLY A 118 18.95 -4.06 2.07
N ALA A 119 17.94 -4.91 2.16
CA ALA A 119 17.72 -5.81 3.28
C ALA A 119 18.51 -7.12 3.09
N LYS A 120 19.36 -7.45 4.06
CA LYS A 120 20.10 -8.73 4.10
C LYS A 120 19.33 -9.73 4.96
N ILE A 121 18.88 -10.80 4.34
CA ILE A 121 18.11 -11.89 4.94
C ILE A 121 19.01 -13.11 5.07
N LYS A 122 19.03 -13.75 6.24
CA LYS A 122 19.79 -14.97 6.52
C LYS A 122 18.92 -16.00 7.23
N PHE A 123 18.98 -17.25 6.75
CA PHE A 123 18.39 -18.42 7.39
C PHE A 123 19.51 -19.26 8.01
N LEU A 124 19.39 -19.53 9.30
CA LEU A 124 20.39 -20.16 10.15
C LEU A 124 19.72 -21.32 10.91
N SER A 125 20.44 -22.41 11.20
CA SER A 125 19.94 -23.51 12.05
C SER A 125 21.03 -24.12 12.92
N ALA A 126 20.67 -24.60 14.12
CA ALA A 126 21.60 -25.09 15.13
C ALA A 126 22.25 -26.43 14.75
N GLU A 127 21.51 -27.36 14.14
CA GLU A 127 21.98 -28.68 13.74
C GLU A 127 21.20 -29.23 12.53
N GLU A 128 21.91 -29.84 11.58
CA GLU A 128 21.31 -30.65 10.51
C GLU A 128 21.58 -32.12 10.82
N LYS A 129 20.52 -32.89 11.10
CA LYS A 129 20.63 -34.35 11.26
C LYS A 129 19.57 -35.03 10.42
N ASP A 130 20.01 -35.83 9.44
CA ASP A 130 19.16 -36.58 8.52
C ASP A 130 18.12 -35.71 7.78
N GLY A 131 18.50 -34.47 7.40
CA GLY A 131 17.63 -33.53 6.67
C GLY A 131 16.52 -32.88 7.52
N VAL A 132 16.59 -33.03 8.84
CA VAL A 132 15.76 -32.33 9.82
C VAL A 132 16.61 -31.29 10.53
N LEU A 133 16.12 -30.06 10.53
CA LEU A 133 16.69 -28.91 11.22
C LEU A 133 16.08 -28.78 12.61
N ASP A 134 16.95 -28.62 13.61
CA ASP A 134 16.55 -28.24 14.96
C ASP A 134 16.68 -26.73 15.11
N ASP A 135 15.55 -26.07 15.34
CA ASP A 135 15.35 -24.62 15.41
C ASP A 135 15.79 -23.86 14.15
N LEU A 136 14.90 -22.99 13.66
CA LEU A 136 15.19 -22.12 12.53
C LEU A 136 15.30 -20.67 13.01
N LEU A 137 16.41 -20.03 12.68
CA LEU A 137 16.67 -18.64 13.00
C LEU A 137 16.74 -17.82 11.71
N LEU A 138 15.85 -16.84 11.60
CA LEU A 138 15.78 -15.89 10.50
C LEU A 138 16.27 -14.52 10.98
N SER A 139 17.32 -14.01 10.35
CA SER A 139 17.89 -12.69 10.62
C SER A 139 17.69 -11.79 9.42
N ILE A 140 17.10 -10.61 9.64
CA ILE A 140 16.85 -9.60 8.61
C ILE A 140 17.50 -8.28 9.07
N ASP A 141 18.44 -7.77 8.28
CA ASP A 141 19.09 -6.49 8.47
C ASP A 141 18.61 -5.53 7.37
N ASN A 142 17.70 -4.60 7.71
CA ASN A 142 17.05 -3.67 6.77
C ASN A 142 17.88 -2.42 6.44
N GLY A 143 19.21 -2.51 6.45
CA GLY A 143 20.08 -1.49 5.83
C GLY A 143 20.10 -0.09 6.48
N GLY A 144 19.26 0.19 7.49
CA GLY A 144 19.25 1.50 8.18
C GLY A 144 18.14 1.72 9.20
N GLU A 145 17.02 0.99 9.12
CA GLU A 145 15.86 1.23 10.00
C GLU A 145 15.88 0.34 11.25
N GLU A 146 15.85 -0.98 11.05
CA GLU A 146 15.70 -1.96 12.14
C GLU A 146 16.46 -3.26 11.82
N ASN A 147 16.78 -4.01 12.87
CA ASN A 147 17.23 -5.39 12.79
C ASN A 147 16.14 -6.31 13.35
N ILE A 148 15.71 -7.29 12.56
CA ILE A 148 14.70 -8.27 12.94
C ILE A 148 15.37 -9.63 13.09
N LEU A 149 15.08 -10.31 14.20
CA LEU A 149 15.50 -11.66 14.47
C LEU A 149 14.28 -12.49 14.86
N ILE A 150 14.02 -13.56 14.12
CA ILE A 150 12.91 -14.48 14.33
C ILE A 150 13.48 -15.86 14.63
N LYS A 151 13.15 -16.41 15.78
CA LYS A 151 13.47 -17.79 16.16
C LYS A 151 12.20 -18.62 16.11
N LEU A 152 12.24 -19.70 15.35
CA LEU A 152 11.19 -20.69 15.26
C LEU A 152 11.67 -21.97 15.94
N ASP A 153 11.16 -22.21 17.14
CA ASP A 153 11.51 -23.39 17.95
C ASP A 153 10.73 -24.59 17.39
N GLY A 154 11.43 -25.63 16.93
CA GLY A 154 10.77 -26.78 16.31
C GLY A 154 11.66 -27.63 15.41
N LYS A 155 11.15 -28.80 15.05
CA LYS A 155 11.83 -29.74 14.14
C LYS A 155 11.24 -29.63 12.76
N LEU A 156 12.01 -29.06 11.83
CA LEU A 156 11.54 -28.76 10.48
C LEU A 156 12.37 -29.52 9.46
N SER A 157 11.71 -30.25 8.58
CA SER A 157 12.40 -30.88 7.44
C SER A 157 12.63 -29.86 6.32
N MET A 158 13.55 -30.14 5.40
CA MET A 158 13.72 -29.33 4.19
C MET A 158 12.43 -29.20 3.36
N ASN A 159 11.57 -30.22 3.35
CA ASN A 159 10.25 -30.15 2.71
C ASN A 159 9.32 -29.15 3.40
N ASP A 160 9.40 -29.05 4.73
CA ASP A 160 8.61 -28.10 5.50
C ASP A 160 9.05 -26.65 5.20
N ILE A 161 10.36 -26.43 5.04
CA ILE A 161 10.93 -25.12 4.67
C ILE A 161 10.54 -24.74 3.24
N ASN A 162 10.62 -25.68 2.29
CA ASN A 162 10.16 -25.46 0.92
C ASN A 162 8.68 -25.09 0.88
N LYS A 163 7.84 -25.65 1.75
CA LYS A 163 6.44 -25.23 1.86
C LYS A 163 6.30 -23.80 2.41
N ILE A 164 7.13 -23.38 3.36
CA ILE A 164 7.14 -22.00 3.85
C ILE A 164 7.55 -21.05 2.72
N ILE A 165 8.62 -21.36 1.98
CA ILE A 165 9.13 -20.56 0.88
C ILE A 165 8.16 -20.53 -0.32
N ASN A 166 7.50 -21.65 -0.62
CA ASN A 166 6.60 -21.75 -1.77
C ASN A 166 5.15 -21.34 -1.43
N SER A 167 4.78 -21.25 -0.15
CA SER A 167 3.48 -20.68 0.26
C SER A 167 3.36 -19.19 -0.10
N THR A 168 4.48 -18.52 -0.37
CA THR A 168 4.52 -17.17 -0.95
C THR A 168 4.42 -17.14 -2.49
N GLU A 169 4.51 -18.28 -3.18
CA GLU A 169 4.44 -18.38 -4.64
C GLU A 169 3.45 -19.47 -5.10
N THR A 170 2.14 -19.28 -4.98
CA THR A 170 1.19 -19.90 -5.94
C THR A 170 -0.19 -19.23 -5.94
N LYS A 171 -0.74 -19.07 -7.14
CA LYS A 171 -1.96 -18.32 -7.47
C LYS A 171 -3.27 -19.04 -7.08
N ILE A 172 -4.32 -18.20 -6.95
CA ILE A 172 -5.78 -18.41 -7.16
C ILE A 172 -6.66 -18.76 -5.92
N ASN A 173 -7.37 -17.73 -5.42
CA ASN A 173 -8.63 -17.64 -4.61
C ASN A 173 -9.62 -18.85 -4.65
N PRO A 174 -10.58 -19.02 -3.67
CA PRO A 174 -11.32 -17.94 -2.97
C PRO A 174 -11.66 -18.09 -1.45
N VAL A 175 -11.70 -16.93 -0.78
CA VAL A 175 -12.66 -16.45 0.25
C VAL A 175 -12.98 -17.36 1.45
N THR A 176 -12.54 -16.94 2.65
CA THR A 176 -13.38 -16.92 3.87
C THR A 176 -12.90 -15.87 4.89
N ASN A 177 -13.82 -15.01 5.32
CA ASN A 177 -13.63 -14.10 6.45
C ASN A 177 -13.55 -14.92 7.75
N SER A 178 -12.50 -14.73 8.56
CA SER A 178 -12.60 -15.00 10.00
C SER A 178 -11.94 -13.90 10.81
N ARG A 179 -12.79 -13.18 11.55
CA ARG A 179 -12.42 -12.27 12.64
C ARG A 179 -11.63 -13.05 13.69
N ASN A 180 -10.64 -12.42 14.30
CA ASN A 180 -10.38 -12.58 15.73
C ASN A 180 -9.69 -11.33 16.29
N SER A 181 -10.50 -10.53 16.96
CA SER A 181 -10.11 -9.48 17.88
C SER A 181 -9.76 -10.10 19.23
N THR A 182 -8.59 -9.83 19.80
CA THR A 182 -8.45 -9.39 21.20
C THR A 182 -7.05 -8.82 21.42
N ILE A 183 -6.97 -7.53 21.78
CA ILE A 183 -6.21 -6.95 22.89
C ILE A 183 -6.23 -5.43 22.66
N SER A 184 -7.06 -4.79 23.47
CA SER A 184 -7.02 -3.36 23.76
C SER A 184 -5.84 -3.08 24.68
N GLU A 185 -5.03 -2.06 24.38
CA GLU A 185 -4.93 -0.83 25.16
C GLU A 185 -3.86 0.11 24.59
N ASN A 186 -4.28 1.34 24.31
CA ASN A 186 -3.53 2.59 24.32
C ASN A 186 -2.04 2.55 23.90
N ASN A 187 -1.80 2.56 22.59
CA ASN A 187 -0.69 3.30 22.00
C ASN A 187 -1.10 3.81 20.61
N SER A 188 -0.62 5.00 20.25
CA SER A 188 -1.06 5.80 19.10
C SER A 188 -1.13 5.02 17.78
N SER A 189 -2.35 4.57 17.43
CA SER A 189 -2.66 3.64 16.34
C SER A 189 -2.61 4.23 14.93
N TYR A 190 -2.08 5.44 14.74
CA TYR A 190 -2.03 6.08 13.40
C TYR A 190 -0.87 5.59 12.54
N LEU A 191 -0.01 4.71 13.06
CA LEU A 191 1.18 4.20 12.36
C LEU A 191 1.06 2.75 11.88
N ASN A 192 0.05 2.00 12.35
CA ASN A 192 -0.14 0.59 12.00
C ASN A 192 -1.32 0.41 11.04
N GLY A 193 -1.04 0.60 9.75
CA GLY A 193 -1.99 0.23 8.69
C GLY A 193 -2.12 -1.29 8.53
N GLU A 194 -3.26 -1.76 8.05
CA GLU A 194 -3.56 -3.16 7.75
C GLU A 194 -3.22 -3.48 6.29
N ASN A 195 -2.33 -4.45 6.07
CA ASN A 195 -2.08 -4.99 4.74
C ASN A 195 -3.27 -5.85 4.30
N ARG A 196 -3.71 -5.68 3.06
CA ARG A 196 -4.83 -6.41 2.46
C ARG A 196 -4.30 -7.31 1.37
N ASN A 197 -4.55 -8.61 1.51
CA ASN A 197 -4.27 -9.56 0.45
C ASN A 197 -5.36 -9.44 -0.61
N VAL A 198 -4.98 -9.02 -1.82
CA VAL A 198 -5.90 -8.88 -2.96
C VAL A 198 -5.26 -9.51 -4.19
N GLY A 199 -6.09 -10.00 -5.09
CA GLY A 199 -5.61 -10.51 -6.39
C GLY A 199 -4.99 -9.41 -7.25
N ALA A 200 -4.38 -9.79 -8.38
CA ALA A 200 -3.86 -8.84 -9.34
C ALA A 200 -4.98 -7.98 -9.95
N PHE A 201 -4.70 -6.70 -10.18
CA PHE A 201 -5.62 -5.76 -10.82
C PHE A 201 -4.83 -4.80 -11.71
N SER A 202 -5.50 -4.32 -12.76
CA SER A 202 -5.01 -3.24 -13.62
C SER A 202 -5.91 -2.01 -13.56
N GLY A 203 -6.98 -2.04 -12.76
CA GLY A 203 -7.83 -0.90 -12.53
C GLY A 203 -8.14 -0.68 -11.06
N ILE A 204 -8.48 0.56 -10.71
CA ILE A 204 -8.90 0.98 -9.37
C ILE A 204 -10.24 1.69 -9.47
N GLN A 205 -11.15 1.36 -8.57
CA GLN A 205 -12.36 2.10 -8.30
C GLN A 205 -12.37 2.52 -6.83
N VAL A 206 -12.20 3.80 -6.56
CA VAL A 206 -12.18 4.38 -5.21
C VAL A 206 -13.43 5.23 -4.99
N SER A 207 -14.10 5.06 -3.85
CA SER A 207 -15.28 5.87 -3.52
C SER A 207 -15.43 6.15 -2.03
N THR A 208 -16.43 6.97 -1.68
CA THR A 208 -16.91 7.20 -0.31
C THR A 208 -15.85 7.86 0.59
N GLY A 209 -15.25 8.95 0.10
CA GLY A 209 -14.32 9.78 0.89
C GLY A 209 -12.96 9.14 1.20
N VAL A 210 -12.62 8.03 0.55
CA VAL A 210 -11.30 7.38 0.70
C VAL A 210 -10.22 8.21 0.00
N ASN A 211 -9.09 8.44 0.69
CA ASN A 211 -7.87 8.95 0.07
C ASN A 211 -7.00 7.76 -0.39
N LEU A 212 -6.85 7.57 -1.69
CA LEU A 212 -6.04 6.52 -2.28
C LEU A 212 -4.76 7.09 -2.88
N VAL A 213 -3.65 6.53 -2.44
CA VAL A 213 -2.30 6.87 -2.91
C VAL A 213 -1.78 5.69 -3.71
N PHE A 214 -1.60 5.88 -5.02
CA PHE A 214 -1.15 4.86 -5.94
C PHE A 214 0.31 5.07 -6.33
N LYS A 215 1.06 3.97 -6.42
CA LYS A 215 2.42 3.92 -6.98
C LYS A 215 2.50 2.77 -7.98
N GLN A 216 2.87 3.05 -9.23
CA GLN A 216 3.08 1.99 -10.20
C GLN A 216 4.43 1.31 -9.92
N GLU A 217 4.40 0.12 -9.33
CA GLU A 217 5.57 -0.69 -9.01
C GLU A 217 5.18 -2.15 -8.71
N ASP A 218 6.19 -3.02 -8.73
CA ASP A 218 6.10 -4.39 -8.24
C ASP A 218 6.58 -4.48 -6.77
N PRO A 219 5.98 -5.35 -5.94
CA PRO A 219 4.81 -6.18 -6.22
C PRO A 219 3.48 -5.45 -6.02
N THR A 220 2.37 -6.07 -6.42
CA THR A 220 1.03 -5.61 -6.03
C THR A 220 0.89 -5.62 -4.50
N SER A 221 0.50 -4.49 -3.91
CA SER A 221 0.29 -4.36 -2.47
C SER A 221 -0.83 -3.38 -2.17
N VAL A 222 -1.60 -3.65 -1.12
CA VAL A 222 -2.64 -2.74 -0.62
C VAL A 222 -2.48 -2.62 0.88
N LYS A 223 -2.30 -1.40 1.38
CA LYS A 223 -2.20 -1.09 2.81
C LYS A 223 -3.23 -0.04 3.19
N VAL A 224 -4.12 -0.38 4.12
CA VAL A 224 -5.18 0.50 4.62
C VAL A 224 -4.75 1.15 5.93
N ILE A 225 -4.78 2.46 6.01
CA ILE A 225 -4.43 3.26 7.18
C ILE A 225 -5.68 4.02 7.61
N ALA A 226 -6.27 3.62 8.74
CA ALA A 226 -7.45 4.23 9.33
C ALA A 226 -7.50 3.94 10.83
N ASP A 227 -8.54 4.42 11.51
CA ASP A 227 -8.78 4.09 12.92
C ASP A 227 -8.92 2.55 13.09
N ALA A 228 -8.18 1.97 14.04
CA ALA A 228 -8.06 0.51 14.19
C ALA A 228 -9.42 -0.20 14.37
N ASP A 229 -10.34 0.42 15.09
CA ASP A 229 -11.70 -0.07 15.32
C ASP A 229 -12.60 0.02 14.06
N LYS A 230 -12.18 0.79 13.05
CA LYS A 230 -12.97 1.09 11.85
C LYS A 230 -12.39 0.51 10.56
N LEU A 231 -11.22 -0.13 10.62
CA LEU A 231 -10.61 -0.82 9.47
C LEU A 231 -11.57 -1.81 8.80
N GLN A 232 -12.45 -2.46 9.58
CA GLN A 232 -13.44 -3.41 9.07
C GLN A 232 -14.52 -2.82 8.15
N TYR A 233 -14.68 -1.49 8.14
CA TYR A 233 -15.64 -0.79 7.29
C TYR A 233 -15.01 -0.36 5.95
N ILE A 234 -13.69 -0.47 5.80
CA ILE A 234 -13.00 -0.17 4.55
C ILE A 234 -12.90 -1.47 3.76
N ILE A 235 -13.68 -1.54 2.68
CA ILE A 235 -13.72 -2.70 1.80
C ILE A 235 -12.63 -2.54 0.74
N THR A 236 -11.83 -3.59 0.59
CA THR A 236 -10.82 -3.75 -0.47
C THR A 236 -11.06 -5.09 -1.14
N LYS A 237 -11.54 -5.08 -2.38
CA LYS A 237 -11.81 -6.33 -3.13
C LYS A 237 -11.53 -6.16 -4.60
N VAL A 238 -11.03 -7.20 -5.25
CA VAL A 238 -10.81 -7.20 -6.69
C VAL A 238 -11.94 -7.94 -7.38
N GLU A 239 -12.62 -7.25 -8.30
CA GLU A 239 -13.69 -7.82 -9.12
C GLU A 239 -13.38 -7.47 -10.58
N ASN A 240 -13.33 -8.47 -11.46
CA ASN A 240 -13.04 -8.31 -12.90
C ASN A 240 -11.76 -7.52 -13.19
N GLY A 241 -10.69 -7.73 -12.40
CA GLY A 241 -9.41 -7.03 -12.56
C GLY A 241 -9.41 -5.58 -12.08
N VAL A 242 -10.46 -5.15 -11.37
CA VAL A 242 -10.57 -3.81 -10.76
C VAL A 242 -10.59 -3.92 -9.24
N LEU A 243 -9.64 -3.27 -8.57
CA LEU A 243 -9.63 -3.10 -7.13
C LEU A 243 -10.69 -2.05 -6.73
N LYS A 244 -11.73 -2.50 -6.03
CA LYS A 244 -12.75 -1.64 -5.43
C LYS A 244 -12.35 -1.31 -4.00
N VAL A 245 -12.26 -0.01 -3.71
CA VAL A 245 -11.91 0.56 -2.40
C VAL A 245 -12.99 1.54 -1.97
N TYR A 246 -13.75 1.21 -0.93
CA TYR A 246 -14.84 2.06 -0.46
C TYR A 246 -15.16 1.81 1.01
N VAL A 247 -15.83 2.77 1.64
CA VAL A 247 -16.40 2.60 2.98
C VAL A 247 -17.79 1.98 2.87
N ASP A 248 -17.99 0.86 3.54
CA ASP A 248 -19.28 0.22 3.79
C ASP A 248 -19.66 0.46 5.26
N ASN A 249 -20.76 1.17 5.51
CA ASN A 249 -21.18 1.48 6.87
C ASN A 249 -21.78 0.27 7.61
N LYS A 250 -22.12 -0.83 6.92
CA LYS A 250 -22.73 -2.04 7.50
C LYS A 250 -23.92 -1.73 8.43
N GLY A 251 -24.67 -0.66 8.12
CA GLY A 251 -25.83 -0.20 8.92
C GLY A 251 -25.52 0.79 10.06
N GLU A 252 -24.25 1.13 10.30
CA GLU A 252 -23.85 2.14 11.29
C GLU A 252 -24.20 3.55 10.79
N LYS A 253 -24.96 4.31 11.59
CA LYS A 253 -25.51 5.63 11.17
C LYS A 253 -24.53 6.78 11.37
N ASN A 254 -23.60 6.66 12.31
CA ASN A 254 -22.68 7.74 12.68
C ASN A 254 -21.21 7.38 12.45
N LEU A 255 -20.93 6.59 11.41
CA LEU A 255 -19.57 6.20 11.07
C LEU A 255 -18.78 7.41 10.56
N LYS A 256 -17.87 7.90 11.41
CA LYS A 256 -16.93 8.98 11.07
C LYS A 256 -15.51 8.47 11.25
N PHE A 257 -14.67 8.77 10.27
CA PHE A 257 -13.25 8.49 10.32
C PHE A 257 -12.51 9.80 10.54
N LYS A 258 -11.44 9.75 11.35
CA LYS A 258 -10.50 10.88 11.44
C LYS A 258 -9.63 10.98 10.20
N ASN A 259 -9.18 9.83 9.71
CA ASN A 259 -8.40 9.70 8.48
C ASN A 259 -8.70 8.37 7.80
N ILE A 260 -8.72 8.35 6.47
CA ILE A 260 -8.83 7.14 5.65
C ILE A 260 -7.83 7.26 4.52
N SER A 261 -6.71 6.55 4.61
CA SER A 261 -5.69 6.50 3.56
C SER A 261 -5.48 5.07 3.11
N VAL A 262 -5.46 4.81 1.82
CA VAL A 262 -5.18 3.49 1.25
C VAL A 262 -4.02 3.62 0.29
N ASN A 263 -2.90 3.00 0.64
CA ASN A 263 -1.71 2.97 -0.20
C ASN A 263 -1.77 1.72 -1.08
N VAL A 264 -1.59 1.89 -2.38
CA VAL A 264 -1.73 0.83 -3.37
C VAL A 264 -0.53 0.83 -4.31
N SER A 265 0.07 -0.34 -4.52
CA SER A 265 1.02 -0.59 -5.60
C SER A 265 0.50 -1.65 -6.56
N SER A 266 0.81 -1.50 -7.85
CA SER A 266 0.58 -2.50 -8.89
C SER A 266 1.44 -2.19 -10.11
N PRO A 267 1.94 -3.20 -10.86
CA PRO A 267 2.71 -2.96 -12.08
C PRO A 267 1.89 -2.30 -13.20
N ARG A 268 0.55 -2.39 -13.16
CA ARG A 268 -0.35 -1.94 -14.24
C ARG A 268 -1.49 -1.10 -13.68
N MET A 269 -1.86 -0.03 -14.39
CA MET A 269 -2.97 0.85 -14.03
C MET A 269 -3.60 1.52 -15.26
N ASN A 270 -4.45 0.79 -15.99
CA ASN A 270 -5.11 1.24 -17.21
C ASN A 270 -6.51 1.84 -17.00
N ASN A 271 -7.09 1.71 -15.80
CA ASN A 271 -8.44 2.18 -15.52
C ASN A 271 -8.55 2.75 -14.09
N ILE A 272 -8.87 4.02 -13.96
CA ILE A 272 -9.01 4.72 -12.67
C ILE A 272 -10.42 5.30 -12.59
N LYS A 273 -11.18 4.90 -11.57
CA LYS A 273 -12.50 5.43 -11.27
C LYS A 273 -12.51 6.03 -9.88
N ALA A 274 -12.89 7.29 -9.74
CA ALA A 274 -12.99 7.98 -8.46
C ALA A 274 -14.38 8.61 -8.29
N SER A 275 -15.08 8.33 -7.20
CA SER A 275 -16.42 8.88 -6.97
C SER A 275 -16.69 9.22 -5.50
N SER A 276 -17.81 9.91 -5.24
CA SER A 276 -18.33 10.17 -3.89
C SER A 276 -17.28 10.79 -2.95
N GLY A 277 -16.64 11.88 -3.39
CA GLY A 277 -15.64 12.62 -2.61
C GLY A 277 -14.30 11.91 -2.39
N ALA A 278 -14.04 10.79 -3.07
CA ALA A 278 -12.74 10.13 -2.98
C ALA A 278 -11.62 10.94 -3.64
N LEU A 279 -10.39 10.75 -3.16
CA LEU A 279 -9.18 11.32 -3.74
C LEU A 279 -8.31 10.19 -4.27
N PHE A 280 -7.92 10.27 -5.54
CA PHE A 280 -6.89 9.42 -6.15
C PHE A 280 -5.64 10.25 -6.41
N THR A 281 -4.48 9.79 -5.93
CA THR A 281 -3.17 10.43 -6.18
C THR A 281 -2.18 9.40 -6.70
N ALA A 282 -1.66 9.58 -7.92
CA ALA A 282 -0.49 8.83 -8.38
C ALA A 282 0.80 9.53 -7.93
N LEU A 283 1.68 8.80 -7.23
CA LEU A 283 2.95 9.33 -6.71
C LEU A 283 4.07 9.38 -7.76
N ASN A 284 4.02 8.49 -8.74
CA ASN A 284 4.99 8.40 -9.83
C ASN A 284 4.25 8.39 -11.18
N PRO A 285 4.95 8.73 -12.29
CA PRO A 285 4.36 8.66 -13.62
C PRO A 285 3.82 7.26 -13.93
N VAL A 286 2.55 7.19 -14.31
CA VAL A 286 1.88 5.94 -14.68
C VAL A 286 2.03 5.71 -16.18
N ARG A 287 2.67 4.59 -16.55
CA ARG A 287 2.98 4.20 -17.93
C ARG A 287 2.03 3.11 -18.40
N GLU A 288 1.26 3.39 -19.45
CA GLU A 288 0.31 2.45 -20.03
C GLU A 288 0.18 2.59 -21.56
N ASN A 289 -0.35 1.56 -22.21
CA ASN A 289 -0.68 1.66 -23.64
C ASN A 289 -1.97 2.47 -23.89
N ASN A 290 -2.95 2.27 -23.01
CA ASN A 290 -4.22 2.99 -23.02
C ASN A 290 -4.62 3.23 -21.57
N LEU A 291 -5.24 4.38 -21.31
CA LEU A 291 -5.66 4.78 -19.97
C LEU A 291 -7.07 5.37 -20.00
N SER A 292 -7.89 4.96 -19.05
CA SER A 292 -9.20 5.55 -18.78
C SER A 292 -9.23 6.12 -17.36
N ILE A 293 -9.58 7.39 -17.21
CA ILE A 293 -9.82 8.06 -15.93
C ILE A 293 -11.26 8.55 -15.92
N ASP A 294 -12.05 8.16 -14.92
CA ASP A 294 -13.45 8.54 -14.74
C ASP A 294 -13.62 9.09 -13.31
N ALA A 295 -13.95 10.37 -13.21
CA ALA A 295 -14.22 11.02 -11.93
C ALA A 295 -15.66 11.54 -11.89
N SER A 296 -16.36 11.26 -10.79
CA SER A 296 -17.72 11.75 -10.56
C SER A 296 -17.96 12.22 -9.12
N SER A 297 -19.05 12.95 -8.89
CA SER A 297 -19.63 13.18 -7.56
C SER A 297 -18.63 13.74 -6.54
N GLY A 298 -17.98 14.85 -6.90
CA GLY A 298 -17.03 15.56 -6.02
C GLY A 298 -15.68 14.88 -5.84
N ALA A 299 -15.36 13.83 -6.60
CA ALA A 299 -14.06 13.17 -6.52
C ALA A 299 -12.91 14.04 -7.04
N MET A 300 -11.70 13.71 -6.59
CA MET A 300 -10.46 14.36 -6.98
C MET A 300 -9.47 13.36 -7.57
N VAL A 301 -8.81 13.72 -8.67
CA VAL A 301 -7.76 12.90 -9.29
C VAL A 301 -6.52 13.76 -9.55
N LYS A 302 -5.36 13.25 -9.15
CA LYS A 302 -4.05 13.89 -9.34
C LYS A 302 -3.01 12.88 -9.82
N GLY A 303 -2.16 13.28 -10.75
CA GLY A 303 -1.06 12.43 -11.21
C GLY A 303 -0.45 12.83 -12.55
N THR A 304 0.63 12.14 -12.91
CA THR A 304 1.30 12.23 -14.21
C THR A 304 1.12 10.91 -14.95
N PHE A 305 0.76 10.97 -16.24
CA PHE A 305 0.39 9.81 -17.05
C PHE A 305 1.12 9.83 -18.39
N GLU A 306 1.83 8.74 -18.68
CA GLU A 306 2.60 8.51 -19.90
C GLU A 306 1.92 7.39 -20.71
N VAL A 307 1.14 7.78 -21.72
CA VAL A 307 0.20 6.87 -22.40
C VAL A 307 0.57 6.69 -23.86
N ALA A 308 0.99 5.49 -24.27
CA ALA A 308 1.53 5.28 -25.61
C ALA A 308 0.52 5.53 -26.75
N ASN A 309 -0.79 5.33 -26.49
CA ASN A 309 -1.84 5.49 -27.50
C ASN A 309 -2.95 6.43 -27.03
N ASN A 310 -3.97 5.91 -26.34
CA ASN A 310 -5.20 6.66 -26.07
C ASN A 310 -5.38 6.91 -24.56
N ALA A 311 -5.49 8.18 -24.19
CA ALA A 311 -5.87 8.62 -22.86
C ALA A 311 -7.31 9.17 -22.90
N ARG A 312 -8.22 8.55 -22.15
CA ARG A 312 -9.61 9.01 -21.99
C ARG A 312 -9.82 9.51 -20.58
N LEU A 313 -10.32 10.74 -20.45
CA LEU A 313 -10.62 11.38 -19.18
C LEU A 313 -12.07 11.84 -19.18
N GLU A 314 -12.83 11.46 -18.15
CA GLU A 314 -14.20 11.90 -17.92
C GLU A 314 -14.33 12.54 -16.54
N ALA A 315 -15.01 13.69 -16.49
CA ALA A 315 -15.24 14.46 -15.27
C ALA A 315 -16.69 14.92 -15.20
N SER A 316 -17.39 14.61 -14.11
CA SER A 316 -18.79 15.01 -13.93
C SER A 316 -19.16 15.31 -12.47
N SER A 317 -20.19 16.13 -12.28
CA SER A 317 -20.81 16.39 -10.96
C SER A 317 -19.82 16.93 -9.92
N GLY A 318 -19.21 18.09 -10.21
CA GLY A 318 -18.41 18.86 -9.25
C GLY A 318 -17.03 18.27 -8.90
N THR A 319 -16.45 17.46 -9.77
CA THR A 319 -15.11 16.86 -9.58
C THR A 319 -13.98 17.87 -9.79
N SER A 320 -12.80 17.56 -9.23
CA SER A 320 -11.55 18.27 -9.53
C SER A 320 -10.46 17.34 -10.07
N ILE A 321 -10.10 17.49 -11.35
CA ILE A 321 -9.01 16.72 -11.97
C ILE A 321 -7.81 17.65 -12.20
N LYS A 322 -6.61 17.25 -11.74
CA LYS A 322 -5.36 17.97 -12.00
C LYS A 322 -4.29 16.98 -12.44
N VAL A 323 -4.04 16.92 -13.73
CA VAL A 323 -3.21 15.86 -14.32
C VAL A 323 -2.25 16.39 -15.37
N GLU A 324 -1.10 15.73 -15.47
CA GLU A 324 -0.19 15.84 -16.58
C GLU A 324 -0.32 14.57 -17.43
N VAL A 325 -0.53 14.72 -18.74
CA VAL A 325 -0.78 13.60 -19.65
C VAL A 325 0.08 13.79 -20.89
N ASN A 326 0.88 12.79 -21.22
CA ASN A 326 1.58 12.69 -22.49
C ASN A 326 1.00 11.50 -23.26
N ALA A 327 0.40 11.74 -24.43
CA ALA A 327 -0.29 10.69 -25.18
C ALA A 327 -0.25 10.89 -26.70
N ARG A 328 -0.55 9.85 -27.50
CA ARG A 328 -0.81 10.08 -28.93
C ARG A 328 -2.16 10.77 -29.13
N ASN A 329 -3.21 10.21 -28.54
CA ASN A 329 -4.57 10.72 -28.62
C ASN A 329 -5.11 10.95 -27.21
N MET A 330 -5.63 12.14 -26.95
CA MET A 330 -6.30 12.46 -25.69
C MET A 330 -7.76 12.82 -25.95
N THR A 331 -8.67 12.26 -25.16
CA THR A 331 -10.10 12.63 -25.16
C THR A 331 -10.50 13.04 -23.76
N PHE A 332 -10.99 14.26 -23.60
CA PHE A 332 -11.56 14.77 -22.37
C PHE A 332 -13.05 15.05 -22.53
N LYS A 333 -13.86 14.53 -21.60
CA LYS A 333 -15.28 14.86 -21.46
C LYS A 333 -15.57 15.47 -20.10
N GLY A 334 -16.11 16.69 -20.07
CA GLY A 334 -16.43 17.42 -18.85
C GLY A 334 -17.90 17.83 -18.77
N SER A 335 -18.56 17.62 -17.64
CA SER A 335 -19.95 18.06 -17.47
C SER A 335 -20.30 18.43 -16.02
N SER A 336 -21.46 19.07 -15.84
CA SER A 336 -22.10 19.29 -14.54
C SER A 336 -21.16 19.93 -13.50
N GLY A 337 -20.54 21.05 -13.86
CA GLY A 337 -19.69 21.84 -12.96
C GLY A 337 -18.35 21.21 -12.58
N SER A 338 -17.84 20.23 -13.34
CA SER A 338 -16.48 19.71 -13.13
C SER A 338 -15.41 20.77 -13.40
N ASP A 339 -14.36 20.85 -12.56
CA ASP A 339 -13.16 21.69 -12.77
C ASP A 339 -11.97 20.79 -13.12
N THR A 340 -11.40 20.95 -14.30
CA THR A 340 -10.29 20.12 -14.78
C THR A 340 -9.13 20.98 -15.25
N SER A 341 -7.92 20.61 -14.85
CA SER A 341 -6.66 21.18 -15.31
C SER A 341 -5.80 20.08 -15.92
N ILE A 342 -5.46 20.22 -17.20
CA ILE A 342 -4.68 19.25 -17.96
C ILE A 342 -3.42 19.94 -18.49
N MET A 343 -2.27 19.30 -18.31
CA MET A 343 -0.96 19.71 -18.82
C MET A 343 -0.30 18.57 -19.58
N GLY A 344 0.74 18.85 -20.36
CA GLY A 344 1.49 17.85 -21.13
C GLY A 344 1.30 18.01 -22.64
N GLU A 345 1.39 16.93 -23.39
CA GLU A 345 1.32 16.96 -24.84
C GLU A 345 0.59 15.78 -25.49
N ALA A 346 0.00 16.03 -26.67
CA ALA A 346 -0.48 14.98 -27.55
C ALA A 346 -0.40 15.29 -29.05
N GLU A 347 -0.47 14.27 -29.90
CA GLU A 347 -0.62 14.48 -31.34
C GLU A 347 -2.03 15.00 -31.66
N THR A 348 -3.05 14.36 -31.07
CA THR A 348 -4.45 14.74 -31.21
C THR A 348 -5.15 14.88 -29.86
N ALA A 349 -6.06 15.85 -29.77
CA ALA A 349 -6.84 16.10 -28.57
C ALA A 349 -8.29 16.45 -28.89
N THR A 350 -9.22 15.74 -28.27
CA THR A 350 -10.66 16.03 -28.35
C THR A 350 -11.17 16.45 -26.99
N PHE A 351 -11.77 17.64 -26.91
CA PHE A 351 -12.41 18.17 -25.71
C PHE A 351 -13.91 18.34 -25.96
N ASP A 352 -14.74 17.75 -25.12
CA ASP A 352 -16.19 17.84 -25.16
C ASP A 352 -16.68 18.27 -23.77
N ILE A 353 -17.05 19.54 -23.62
CA ILE A 353 -17.48 20.09 -22.33
C ILE A 353 -18.86 20.74 -22.38
N SER A 354 -19.64 20.52 -21.32
CA SER A 354 -21.01 21.04 -21.22
C SER A 354 -21.43 21.37 -19.78
N SER A 355 -22.61 21.96 -19.62
CA SER A 355 -23.31 22.12 -18.34
C SER A 355 -22.45 22.78 -17.26
N GLY A 356 -21.86 23.93 -17.58
CA GLY A 356 -21.06 24.73 -16.66
C GLY A 356 -19.70 24.12 -16.27
N ALA A 357 -19.23 23.08 -16.96
CA ALA A 357 -17.89 22.53 -16.73
C ALA A 357 -16.79 23.54 -17.12
N LEU A 358 -15.66 23.48 -16.41
CA LEU A 358 -14.45 24.26 -16.65
C LEU A 358 -13.29 23.32 -16.96
N CYS A 359 -12.64 23.53 -18.09
CA CYS A 359 -11.41 22.83 -18.45
C CYS A 359 -10.30 23.81 -18.80
N LYS A 360 -9.18 23.75 -18.06
CA LYS A 360 -7.96 24.52 -18.25
C LYS A 360 -6.93 23.65 -18.96
N GLY A 361 -6.87 23.75 -20.28
CA GLY A 361 -5.96 23.01 -21.15
C GLY A 361 -4.97 23.90 -21.90
N GLU A 362 -4.83 25.17 -21.51
CA GLU A 362 -3.89 26.13 -22.12
C GLU A 362 -2.40 25.72 -22.01
N ASN A 363 -2.07 24.84 -21.06
CA ASN A 363 -0.75 24.26 -20.84
C ASN A 363 -0.63 22.82 -21.38
N PHE A 364 -1.65 22.33 -22.09
CA PHE A 364 -1.64 21.03 -22.76
C PHE A 364 -1.52 21.27 -24.27
N ARG A 365 -0.35 21.00 -24.84
CA ARG A 365 -0.07 21.27 -26.26
C ARG A 365 -0.50 20.09 -27.12
N ALA A 366 -1.32 20.34 -28.13
CA ALA A 366 -1.63 19.32 -29.13
C ALA A 366 -1.49 19.81 -30.56
N GLY A 367 -1.12 18.91 -31.48
CA GLY A 367 -1.06 19.20 -32.91
C GLY A 367 -2.45 19.53 -33.46
N ARG A 368 -3.35 18.55 -33.38
CA ARG A 368 -4.73 18.65 -33.87
C ARG A 368 -5.71 18.66 -32.72
N VAL A 369 -6.49 19.74 -32.59
CA VAL A 369 -7.48 19.91 -31.51
C VAL A 369 -8.89 19.99 -32.06
N GLU A 370 -9.79 19.15 -31.52
CA GLU A 370 -11.22 19.30 -31.65
C GLU A 370 -11.80 19.75 -30.30
N ALA A 371 -12.53 20.85 -30.28
CA ALA A 371 -12.99 21.51 -29.07
C ALA A 371 -14.48 21.85 -29.17
N GLU A 372 -15.30 21.21 -28.35
CA GLU A 372 -16.72 21.51 -28.20
C GLU A 372 -17.02 22.04 -26.79
N SER A 373 -17.70 23.17 -26.71
CA SER A 373 -18.10 23.82 -25.45
C SER A 373 -19.54 24.30 -25.53
N THR A 374 -20.42 23.75 -24.70
CA THR A 374 -21.86 24.07 -24.72
C THR A 374 -22.42 24.35 -23.33
N SER A 375 -23.64 24.89 -23.25
CA SER A 375 -24.42 25.04 -22.01
C SER A 375 -23.64 25.72 -20.87
N GLY A 376 -23.05 26.88 -21.17
CA GLY A 376 -22.31 27.70 -20.20
C GLY A 376 -20.93 27.17 -19.79
N ALA A 377 -20.40 26.14 -20.47
CA ALA A 377 -19.08 25.61 -20.17
C ALA A 377 -17.94 26.54 -20.66
N SER A 378 -16.75 26.40 -20.07
CA SER A 378 -15.56 27.20 -20.40
C SER A 378 -14.35 26.32 -20.61
N LEU A 379 -13.78 26.35 -21.81
CA LEU A 379 -12.63 25.57 -22.23
C LEU A 379 -11.45 26.49 -22.54
N SER A 380 -10.25 26.12 -22.15
CA SER A 380 -9.01 26.61 -22.76
C SER A 380 -8.22 25.46 -23.38
N VAL A 381 -7.64 25.68 -24.56
CA VAL A 381 -6.83 24.69 -25.30
C VAL A 381 -5.57 25.34 -25.88
N ASN A 382 -4.60 24.52 -26.27
CA ASN A 382 -3.40 24.97 -26.99
C ASN A 382 -3.16 24.06 -28.20
N ALA A 383 -3.30 24.61 -29.41
CA ALA A 383 -3.22 23.89 -30.66
C ALA A 383 -2.07 24.44 -31.53
N SER A 384 -1.24 23.58 -32.11
CA SER A 384 -0.16 24.01 -33.00
C SER A 384 -0.51 23.95 -34.48
N ASP A 385 -1.32 22.98 -34.92
CA ASP A 385 -1.52 22.72 -36.35
C ASP A 385 -2.94 23.06 -36.77
N THR A 386 -3.95 22.43 -36.17
CA THR A 386 -5.36 22.65 -36.51
C THR A 386 -6.25 22.77 -35.27
N LEU A 387 -7.21 23.68 -35.29
CA LEU A 387 -8.25 23.81 -34.27
C LEU A 387 -9.65 23.77 -34.91
N ARG A 388 -10.41 22.72 -34.63
CA ARG A 388 -11.84 22.63 -34.92
C ARG A 388 -12.64 23.02 -33.68
N ALA A 389 -13.25 24.20 -33.68
CA ALA A 389 -13.94 24.75 -32.52
C ALA A 389 -15.46 24.84 -32.73
N LYS A 390 -16.24 24.30 -31.80
CA LYS A 390 -17.70 24.39 -31.78
C LYS A 390 -18.18 24.95 -30.44
N ALA A 391 -18.91 26.06 -30.46
CA ALA A 391 -19.43 26.65 -29.24
C ALA A 391 -20.86 27.18 -29.41
N SER A 392 -21.74 26.85 -28.47
CA SER A 392 -23.15 27.27 -28.45
C SER A 392 -23.70 27.35 -27.03
N SER A 393 -24.90 27.88 -26.86
CA SER A 393 -25.63 27.90 -25.57
C SER A 393 -24.79 28.47 -24.42
N GLY A 394 -24.11 29.59 -24.65
CA GLY A 394 -23.24 30.25 -23.67
C GLY A 394 -21.85 29.62 -23.49
N GLY A 395 -21.50 28.60 -24.28
CA GLY A 395 -20.20 27.95 -24.24
C GLY A 395 -19.05 28.86 -24.69
N MET A 396 -17.91 28.76 -24.03
CA MET A 396 -16.70 29.54 -24.33
C MET A 396 -15.51 28.63 -24.61
N ILE A 397 -14.77 28.97 -25.67
CA ILE A 397 -13.48 28.37 -26.00
C ILE A 397 -12.42 29.47 -26.05
N ARG A 398 -11.36 29.30 -25.27
CA ARG A 398 -10.12 30.09 -25.35
C ARG A 398 -9.04 29.23 -25.97
N TYR A 399 -8.20 29.80 -26.82
CA TYR A 399 -7.12 29.02 -27.44
C TYR A 399 -5.79 29.77 -27.44
N ARG A 400 -4.70 29.01 -27.30
CA ARG A 400 -3.31 29.42 -27.55
C ARG A 400 -2.76 28.77 -28.81
N GLY A 401 -1.65 29.31 -29.29
CA GLY A 401 -0.95 28.85 -30.50
C GLY A 401 -1.37 29.61 -31.75
N ASN A 402 -0.89 29.11 -32.90
CA ASN A 402 -1.20 29.67 -34.22
C ASN A 402 -1.68 28.57 -35.19
N PRO A 403 -2.79 27.87 -34.87
CA PRO A 403 -3.32 26.79 -35.71
C PRO A 403 -4.12 27.32 -36.90
N GLU A 404 -4.36 26.48 -37.90
CA GLU A 404 -5.43 26.66 -38.87
C GLU A 404 -6.79 26.41 -38.19
N ILE A 405 -7.71 27.39 -38.27
CA ILE A 405 -8.95 27.37 -37.50
C ILE A 405 -10.15 27.07 -38.41
N THR A 406 -10.92 26.04 -38.04
CA THR A 406 -12.29 25.82 -38.53
C THR A 406 -13.25 25.98 -37.36
N SER A 407 -14.26 26.85 -37.47
CA SER A 407 -15.14 27.16 -36.34
C SER A 407 -16.62 27.17 -36.68
N ASP A 408 -17.44 26.59 -35.81
CA ASP A 408 -18.90 26.67 -35.80
C ASP A 408 -19.38 27.27 -34.47
N ILE A 409 -19.50 28.61 -34.45
CA ILE A 409 -19.79 29.38 -33.23
C ILE A 409 -21.19 29.99 -33.34
N SER A 410 -22.12 29.49 -32.55
CA SER A 410 -23.49 30.00 -32.48
C SER A 410 -23.56 31.25 -31.61
N LYS A 411 -23.32 32.42 -32.23
CA LYS A 411 -23.40 33.73 -31.54
C LYS A 411 -24.79 34.03 -30.97
N ILE A 412 -25.85 33.60 -31.67
CA ILE A 412 -27.25 33.81 -31.23
C ILE A 412 -27.51 33.11 -29.90
N SER A 413 -26.91 31.93 -29.69
CA SER A 413 -27.03 31.19 -28.43
C SER A 413 -25.92 31.53 -27.42
N GLY A 414 -25.09 32.56 -27.68
CA GLY A 414 -24.06 33.03 -26.75
C GLY A 414 -22.71 32.30 -26.81
N GLY A 415 -22.45 31.52 -27.87
CA GLY A 415 -21.15 30.87 -28.07
C GLY A 415 -20.01 31.87 -28.31
N THR A 416 -18.81 31.59 -27.75
CA THR A 416 -17.63 32.46 -27.86
C THR A 416 -16.36 31.69 -28.18
N LEU A 417 -15.54 32.22 -29.10
CA LEU A 417 -14.18 31.77 -29.38
C LEU A 417 -13.20 32.96 -29.23
N LYS A 418 -12.14 32.81 -28.43
CA LYS A 418 -11.17 33.89 -28.15
C LYS A 418 -9.74 33.38 -28.11
N GLN A 419 -8.82 34.05 -28.80
CA GLN A 419 -7.39 33.79 -28.64
C GLN A 419 -6.87 34.40 -27.33
N ILE A 420 -5.95 33.69 -26.68
CA ILE A 420 -5.25 34.15 -25.47
C ILE A 420 -3.74 34.08 -25.70
N ASN A 421 -3.01 35.02 -25.07
CA ASN A 421 -1.57 35.16 -25.19
C ASN A 421 -0.81 34.03 -24.51
#